data_AF-A0A9D8DL10-F1
#
_entry.id   AF-A0A9D8DL10-F1
#
_cell.length_a   1.000
_cell.length_b   1.000
_cell.length_c   1.000
_cell.angle_alpha   90.00
_cell.angle_beta   90.00
_cell.angle_gamma   90.00
#
_symmetry.space_group_name_H-M   'P 1'
#
loop_
_entity.id
_entity.type
_entity.pdbx_description
1 polymer ?
#
loop_
_entity_poly.entity_id
_entity_poly.type
_entity_poly.pdbx_seq_one_letter_code
_entity_poly.pdbx_strand_id
1 'polypeptide(L)'
;MRRSHAITRACKLAEALEARGDHRGAIDELTKVNRHARSDVVDRRLIELRSSAITHLDDSARSESWPPPIEDVFANTVGIPEIAARELSVTALRAGILGHGCLLVRGLVDAATVRSLVESIDHAFTGYDASAKTTTAVPPLAQRTFVRDAGGVLAVDSPPAFYEIVEAFEGVGLGALIAEYFGEQPVILARKLTMRRVSTRERPHPDWDPVRGPDWHQDGAFMGVDVRSVDVWLSLSDCGQDAPGLDVVPRRFDEIATTGTDGAHFDWSVGHGMVERVAGNNVVRPVFAPGDALIFDHLLLHRTAIEPSMTKDRYAIEAWFAAPSSYPHDQIPIAY
;
A
#
# COMPACT_ATOMS: atom_id res chain seq x y z
N MET A 1 24.08 -8.67 26.74
CA MET A 1 25.42 -8.29 26.24
C MET A 1 25.65 -8.59 24.76
N ARG A 2 25.55 -9.84 24.27
CA ARG A 2 25.86 -10.17 22.86
C ARG A 2 24.95 -9.49 21.82
N ARG A 3 23.63 -9.42 22.07
CA ARG A 3 22.65 -8.74 21.17
C ARG A 3 22.94 -7.24 21.02
N SER A 4 23.08 -6.53 22.15
CA SER A 4 23.41 -5.10 22.16
C SER A 4 24.74 -4.81 21.45
N HIS A 5 25.76 -5.66 21.63
CA HIS A 5 27.04 -5.49 20.92
C HIS A 5 26.93 -5.68 19.40
N ALA A 6 26.11 -6.63 18.94
CA ALA A 6 25.86 -6.85 17.51
C ALA A 6 25.14 -5.65 16.87
N ILE A 7 24.11 -5.12 17.54
CA ILE A 7 23.37 -3.92 17.09
C ILE A 7 24.32 -2.72 16.99
N THR A 8 25.10 -2.44 18.04
CA THR A 8 26.06 -1.32 18.02
C THR A 8 27.08 -1.45 16.89
N ARG A 9 27.55 -2.66 16.60
CA ARG A 9 28.48 -2.91 15.49
C ARG A 9 27.83 -2.67 14.13
N ALA A 10 26.61 -3.15 13.93
CA ALA A 10 25.85 -2.96 12.70
C ALA A 10 25.54 -1.48 12.45
N CYS A 11 25.12 -0.71 13.47
CA CYS A 11 24.92 0.73 13.35
C CYS A 11 26.19 1.46 12.90
N LYS A 12 27.33 1.18 13.51
CA LYS A 12 28.62 1.79 13.09
C LYS A 12 29.02 1.42 11.67
N LEU A 13 28.74 0.19 11.25
CA LEU A 13 29.03 -0.25 9.89
C LEU A 13 28.10 0.46 8.89
N ALA A 14 26.81 0.56 9.21
CA ALA A 14 25.82 1.29 8.41
C ALA A 14 26.18 2.78 8.26
N GLU A 15 26.62 3.44 9.33
CA GLU A 15 27.13 4.83 9.28
C GLU A 15 28.35 4.95 8.34
N ALA A 16 29.29 3.99 8.41
CA ALA A 16 30.46 3.98 7.53
C ALA A 16 30.14 3.64 6.06
N LEU A 17 29.04 2.91 5.82
CA LEU A 17 28.49 2.61 4.50
C LEU A 17 27.82 3.85 3.89
N GLU A 18 26.97 4.52 4.66
CA GLU A 18 26.31 5.76 4.27
C GLU A 18 27.33 6.88 3.98
N ALA A 19 28.34 7.06 4.83
CA ALA A 19 29.38 8.08 4.65
C ALA A 19 30.20 7.93 3.34
N ARG A 20 30.19 6.73 2.74
CA ARG A 20 30.82 6.47 1.42
C ARG A 20 29.82 6.42 0.26
N GLY A 21 28.56 6.75 0.51
CA GLY A 21 27.47 6.76 -0.48
C GLY A 21 26.77 5.41 -0.68
N ASP A 22 27.14 4.36 0.05
CA ASP A 22 26.58 3.01 -0.06
C ASP A 22 25.34 2.83 0.83
N HIS A 23 24.28 3.55 0.47
CA HIS A 23 23.02 3.57 1.22
C HIS A 23 22.33 2.19 1.22
N ARG A 24 22.37 1.48 0.09
CA ARG A 24 21.80 0.13 -0.02
C ARG A 24 22.51 -0.84 0.90
N GLY A 25 23.84 -0.85 0.92
CA GLY A 25 24.59 -1.71 1.83
C GLY A 25 24.34 -1.36 3.31
N ALA A 26 24.12 -0.07 3.64
CA ALA A 26 23.74 0.35 5.00
C ALA A 26 22.38 -0.22 5.41
N ILE A 27 21.38 -0.15 4.52
CA ILE A 27 20.06 -0.75 4.72
C ILE A 27 20.18 -2.27 4.90
N ASP A 28 20.94 -2.96 4.04
CA ASP A 28 21.11 -4.41 4.09
C ASP A 28 21.71 -4.87 5.42
N GLU A 29 22.73 -4.17 5.93
CA GLU A 29 23.38 -4.53 7.20
C GLU A 29 22.44 -4.33 8.40
N LEU A 30 21.68 -3.23 8.42
CA LEU A 30 20.70 -2.98 9.48
C LEU A 30 19.55 -3.98 9.43
N THR A 31 19.02 -4.25 8.23
CA THR A 31 17.97 -5.27 8.03
C THR A 31 18.44 -6.63 8.52
N LYS A 32 19.67 -7.03 8.15
CA LYS A 32 20.25 -8.30 8.56
C LYS A 32 20.38 -8.44 10.07
N VAL A 33 20.87 -7.43 10.79
CA VAL A 33 20.96 -7.51 12.26
C VAL A 33 19.56 -7.55 12.88
N ASN A 34 18.61 -6.81 12.33
CA ASN A 34 17.27 -6.69 12.87
C ASN A 34 16.46 -8.00 12.74
N ARG A 35 16.67 -8.78 11.66
CA ARG A 35 16.12 -10.14 11.50
C ARG A 35 16.52 -11.07 12.65
N HIS A 36 17.71 -10.90 13.21
CA HIS A 36 18.25 -11.75 14.28
C HIS A 36 18.01 -11.17 15.68
N ALA A 37 17.88 -9.86 15.80
CA ALA A 37 17.70 -9.14 17.05
C ALA A 37 16.92 -7.84 16.82
N ARG A 38 15.58 -7.92 16.85
CA ARG A 38 14.67 -6.78 16.70
C ARG A 38 15.03 -5.64 17.68
N SER A 39 15.02 -4.42 17.18
CA SER A 39 15.43 -3.23 17.93
C SER A 39 14.78 -1.96 17.38
N ASP A 40 14.01 -1.26 18.22
CA ASP A 40 13.36 0.01 17.86
C ASP A 40 14.35 1.08 17.35
N VAL A 41 15.59 1.05 17.83
CA VAL A 41 16.65 1.96 17.37
C VAL A 41 17.03 1.66 15.93
N VAL A 42 17.09 0.37 15.58
CA VAL A 42 17.41 -0.07 14.21
C VAL A 42 16.21 0.19 13.30
N ASP A 43 14.99 -0.07 13.76
CA ASP A 43 13.75 0.20 13.01
C ASP A 43 13.64 1.70 12.63
N ARG A 44 13.86 2.60 13.58
CA ARG A 44 13.90 4.06 13.31
C ARG A 44 14.99 4.43 12.32
N ARG A 45 16.20 3.90 12.52
CA ARG A 45 17.34 4.20 11.65
C ARG A 45 17.12 3.69 10.22
N LEU A 46 16.46 2.56 10.05
CA LEU A 46 16.08 2.03 8.74
C LEU A 46 15.15 2.98 7.99
N ILE A 47 14.12 3.54 8.63
CA ILE A 47 13.26 4.54 7.99
C ILE A 47 14.04 5.79 7.57
N GLU A 48 14.91 6.30 8.43
CA GLU A 48 15.75 7.48 8.13
C GLU A 48 16.67 7.23 6.95
N LEU A 49 17.39 6.11 6.95
CA LEU A 49 18.29 5.72 5.86
C LEU A 49 17.55 5.50 4.55
N ARG A 50 16.38 4.88 4.58
CA ARG A 50 15.57 4.67 3.39
C ARG A 50 15.01 5.98 2.84
N SER A 51 14.69 6.92 3.72
CA SER A 51 14.25 8.27 3.32
C SER A 51 15.39 9.07 2.68
N SER A 52 16.61 8.99 3.23
CA SER A 52 17.77 9.68 2.65
C SER A 52 18.28 9.02 1.35
N ALA A 53 18.16 7.70 1.24
CA ALA A 53 18.59 6.94 0.06
C ALA A 53 17.88 7.36 -1.24
N ILE A 54 16.70 7.98 -1.15
CA ILE A 54 15.95 8.48 -2.32
C ILE A 54 16.78 9.40 -3.20
N THR A 55 17.58 10.30 -2.63
CA THR A 55 18.39 11.25 -3.41
C THR A 55 19.53 10.58 -4.18
N HIS A 56 19.71 9.27 -3.98
CA HIS A 56 20.74 8.44 -4.59
C HIS A 56 20.17 7.32 -5.45
N LEU A 57 18.85 7.30 -5.68
CA LEU A 57 18.24 6.37 -6.62
C LEU A 57 18.64 6.75 -8.05
N ASP A 58 19.09 5.74 -8.79
CA ASP A 58 19.47 5.87 -10.18
C ASP A 58 18.20 5.93 -11.05
N ASP A 59 17.94 7.08 -11.66
CA ASP A 59 16.81 7.30 -12.58
C ASP A 59 17.18 7.00 -14.04
N SER A 60 18.42 6.57 -14.31
CA SER A 60 18.90 6.29 -15.67
C SER A 60 18.29 5.04 -16.30
N ALA A 61 17.65 4.17 -15.49
CA ALA A 61 16.99 2.95 -15.93
C ALA A 61 15.54 3.16 -16.42
N ARG A 62 15.13 4.41 -16.69
CA ARG A 62 13.78 4.71 -17.17
C ARG A 62 13.49 3.96 -18.48
N SER A 63 12.54 3.03 -18.46
CA SER A 63 11.95 2.51 -19.70
C SER A 63 11.30 3.67 -20.46
N GLU A 64 11.77 3.93 -21.69
CA GLU A 64 11.27 5.00 -22.57
C GLU A 64 9.80 4.78 -22.97
N SER A 65 9.34 3.52 -23.01
CA SER A 65 7.95 3.18 -23.36
C SER A 65 7.18 2.66 -22.16
N TRP A 66 6.06 3.31 -21.84
CA TRP A 66 5.05 2.88 -20.86
C TRP A 66 3.65 3.19 -21.39
N PRO A 67 2.67 2.26 -21.25
CA PRO A 67 2.83 0.90 -20.75
C PRO A 67 3.66 0.01 -21.71
N PRO A 68 4.36 -1.02 -21.21
CA PRO A 68 5.00 -2.01 -22.06
C PRO A 68 3.95 -2.85 -22.82
N PRO A 69 4.31 -3.54 -23.91
CA PRO A 69 3.45 -4.55 -24.53
C PRO A 69 3.00 -5.60 -23.51
N ILE A 70 1.72 -5.99 -23.59
CA ILE A 70 1.08 -6.91 -22.64
C ILE A 70 0.80 -8.23 -23.35
N GLU A 71 1.24 -9.33 -22.75
CA GLU A 71 0.72 -10.67 -23.05
C GLU A 71 -0.50 -10.89 -22.15
N ASP A 72 -1.70 -10.79 -22.71
CA ASP A 72 -2.94 -10.95 -21.93
C ASP A 72 -3.25 -12.43 -21.67
N VAL A 73 -2.64 -12.95 -20.60
CA VAL A 73 -2.89 -14.30 -20.09
C VAL A 73 -4.31 -14.49 -19.51
N PHE A 74 -5.09 -13.41 -19.40
CA PHE A 74 -6.44 -13.39 -18.84
C PHE A 74 -7.51 -12.99 -19.88
N ALA A 75 -7.22 -13.07 -21.18
CA ALA A 75 -8.11 -12.60 -22.25
C ALA A 75 -9.54 -13.19 -22.22
N ASN A 76 -9.74 -14.35 -21.60
CA ASN A 76 -11.05 -15.01 -21.48
C ASN A 76 -11.69 -14.86 -20.09
N THR A 77 -11.08 -14.09 -19.19
CA THR A 77 -11.58 -13.86 -17.83
C THR A 77 -12.64 -12.77 -17.85
N VAL A 78 -13.74 -13.00 -17.15
CA VAL A 78 -14.78 -12.00 -16.91
C VAL A 78 -14.69 -11.55 -15.46
N GLY A 79 -14.61 -10.23 -15.24
CA GLY A 79 -14.43 -9.66 -13.91
C GLY A 79 -12.96 -9.59 -13.51
N ILE A 80 -12.65 -9.82 -12.24
CA ILE A 80 -11.29 -9.70 -11.69
C ILE A 80 -10.50 -10.97 -12.01
N PRO A 81 -9.36 -10.89 -12.71
CA PRO A 81 -8.41 -12.00 -12.79
C PRO A 81 -7.95 -12.45 -11.41
N GLU A 82 -8.02 -13.75 -11.17
CA GLU A 82 -7.70 -14.36 -9.88
C GLU A 82 -6.67 -15.46 -10.07
N ILE A 83 -5.61 -15.44 -9.26
CA ILE A 83 -4.52 -16.42 -9.27
C ILE A 83 -4.09 -16.79 -7.85
N ALA A 84 -3.41 -17.93 -7.68
CA ALA A 84 -2.69 -18.22 -6.43
C ALA A 84 -1.35 -17.48 -6.36
N ALA A 85 -0.83 -17.22 -5.16
CA ALA A 85 0.47 -16.56 -4.97
C ALA A 85 1.63 -17.21 -5.73
N ARG A 86 1.64 -18.54 -5.88
CA ARG A 86 2.69 -19.27 -6.63
C ARG A 86 2.69 -18.99 -8.14
N GLU A 87 1.60 -18.42 -8.67
CA GLU A 87 1.42 -18.10 -10.09
C GLU A 87 1.72 -16.62 -10.36
N LEU A 88 1.97 -15.83 -9.30
CA LEU A 88 2.30 -14.42 -9.41
C LEU A 88 3.64 -14.25 -10.11
N SER A 89 3.61 -13.53 -11.22
CA SER A 89 4.74 -13.23 -12.08
C SER A 89 4.56 -11.85 -12.69
N VAL A 90 5.64 -11.25 -13.24
CA VAL A 90 5.52 -9.93 -13.87
C VAL A 90 4.54 -9.95 -15.05
N THR A 91 4.46 -11.06 -15.78
CA THR A 91 3.50 -11.25 -16.88
C THR A 91 2.06 -11.22 -16.38
N ALA A 92 1.76 -11.98 -15.32
CA ALA A 92 0.44 -11.98 -14.71
C ALA A 92 0.09 -10.60 -14.12
N LEU A 93 1.05 -9.94 -13.45
CA LEU A 93 0.88 -8.62 -12.88
C LEU A 93 0.56 -7.56 -13.96
N ARG A 94 1.33 -7.55 -15.06
CA ARG A 94 1.08 -6.66 -16.22
C ARG A 94 -0.28 -6.94 -16.85
N ALA A 95 -0.61 -8.20 -17.11
CA ALA A 95 -1.89 -8.57 -17.70
C ALA A 95 -3.06 -8.13 -16.79
N GLY A 96 -2.99 -8.41 -15.49
CA GLY A 96 -4.02 -8.03 -14.54
C GLY A 96 -4.21 -6.51 -14.44
N ILE A 97 -3.15 -5.75 -14.19
CA ILE A 97 -3.25 -4.29 -14.00
C ILE A 97 -3.53 -3.56 -15.33
N LEU A 98 -2.68 -3.77 -16.33
CA LEU A 98 -2.71 -2.98 -17.55
C LEU A 98 -3.75 -3.48 -18.56
N GLY A 99 -4.17 -4.75 -18.48
CA GLY A 99 -5.24 -5.31 -19.30
C GLY A 99 -6.62 -5.26 -18.62
N HIS A 100 -6.69 -5.58 -17.34
CA HIS A 100 -7.97 -5.77 -16.61
C HIS A 100 -8.20 -4.78 -15.47
N GLY A 101 -7.25 -3.87 -15.21
CA GLY A 101 -7.30 -2.87 -14.14
C GLY A 101 -6.82 -3.35 -12.77
N CYS A 102 -6.91 -4.65 -12.48
CA CYS A 102 -6.48 -5.23 -11.20
C CYS A 102 -6.22 -6.74 -11.28
N LEU A 103 -5.56 -7.29 -10.26
CA LEU A 103 -5.28 -8.71 -10.09
C LEU A 103 -5.55 -9.13 -8.65
N LEU A 104 -6.36 -10.17 -8.44
CA LEU A 104 -6.56 -10.79 -7.13
C LEU A 104 -5.60 -11.96 -6.94
N VAL A 105 -4.74 -11.85 -5.94
CA VAL A 105 -3.76 -12.88 -5.58
C VAL A 105 -4.18 -13.56 -4.28
N ARG A 106 -4.48 -14.86 -4.36
CA ARG A 106 -4.86 -15.68 -3.21
C ARG A 106 -3.67 -16.12 -2.38
N GLY A 107 -3.74 -15.91 -1.08
CA GLY A 107 -2.73 -16.32 -0.10
C GLY A 107 -1.34 -15.76 -0.41
N LEU A 108 -1.26 -14.47 -0.74
CA LEU A 108 0.01 -13.77 -0.99
C LEU A 108 0.96 -13.95 0.19
N VAL A 109 0.47 -13.75 1.42
CA VAL A 109 1.22 -14.02 2.66
C VAL A 109 0.55 -15.13 3.46
N ASP A 110 1.35 -15.85 4.24
CA ASP A 110 0.85 -16.97 5.05
C ASP A 110 0.15 -16.51 6.34
N ALA A 111 -0.52 -17.46 7.00
CA ALA A 111 -1.27 -17.19 8.23
C ALA A 111 -0.39 -16.72 9.41
N ALA A 112 0.90 -17.06 9.44
CA ALA A 112 1.81 -16.60 10.49
C ALA A 112 2.18 -15.12 10.29
N THR A 113 2.48 -14.75 9.04
CA THR A 113 2.70 -13.36 8.64
C THR A 113 1.44 -12.53 8.88
N VAL A 114 0.25 -13.02 8.52
CA VAL A 114 -1.03 -12.33 8.82
C VAL A 114 -1.14 -12.00 10.31
N ARG A 115 -0.89 -12.97 11.21
CA ARG A 115 -0.96 -12.73 12.66
C ARG A 115 0.05 -11.68 13.13
N SER A 116 1.30 -11.75 12.67
CA SER A 116 2.33 -10.77 13.01
C SER A 116 1.95 -9.35 12.58
N LEU A 117 1.37 -9.22 11.38
CA LEU A 117 0.93 -7.93 10.85
C LEU A 117 -0.27 -7.39 11.63
N VAL A 118 -1.26 -8.21 11.98
CA VAL A 118 -2.40 -7.79 12.82
C VAL A 118 -1.92 -7.30 14.19
N GLU A 119 -1.02 -8.03 14.86
CA GLU A 119 -0.42 -7.62 16.13
C GLU A 119 0.33 -6.28 15.99
N SER A 120 1.05 -6.10 14.89
CA SER A 120 1.76 -4.85 14.58
C SER A 120 0.80 -3.67 14.38
N ILE A 121 -0.35 -3.89 13.75
CA ILE A 121 -1.41 -2.89 13.59
C ILE A 121 -1.95 -2.50 14.97
N ASP A 122 -2.33 -3.46 15.81
CA ASP A 122 -2.89 -3.15 17.14
C ASP A 122 -1.89 -2.40 18.04
N HIS A 123 -0.61 -2.75 17.98
CA HIS A 123 0.45 -2.00 18.67
C HIS A 123 0.63 -0.59 18.11
N ALA A 124 0.60 -0.41 16.79
CA ALA A 124 0.71 0.90 16.16
C ALA A 124 -0.45 1.83 16.53
N PHE A 125 -1.68 1.30 16.57
CA PHE A 125 -2.86 2.05 17.03
C PHE A 125 -2.71 2.46 18.50
N THR A 126 -2.31 1.53 19.37
CA THR A 126 -2.07 1.82 20.79
C THR A 126 -1.01 2.91 20.97
N GLY A 127 0.08 2.84 20.20
CA GLY A 127 1.16 3.83 20.23
C GLY A 127 0.72 5.20 19.72
N TYR A 128 -0.06 5.25 18.65
CA TYR A 128 -0.63 6.49 18.11
C TYR A 128 -1.55 7.17 19.13
N ASP A 129 -2.49 6.43 19.71
CA ASP A 129 -3.48 6.95 20.65
C ASP A 129 -2.82 7.42 21.97
N ALA A 130 -1.74 6.77 22.40
CA ALA A 130 -0.96 7.18 23.57
C ALA A 130 -0.07 8.41 23.35
N SER A 131 0.34 8.69 22.12
CA SER A 131 1.29 9.76 21.76
C SER A 131 0.63 11.00 21.14
N ALA A 132 -0.70 11.04 21.12
CA ALA A 132 -1.49 11.98 20.34
C ALA A 132 -1.00 13.45 20.49
N LYS A 133 -0.51 13.98 19.36
CA LYS A 133 -0.34 15.42 19.00
C LYS A 133 0.99 16.13 19.29
N THR A 134 2.13 15.45 19.43
CA THR A 134 3.42 16.17 19.60
C THR A 134 4.55 15.64 18.72
N THR A 135 4.46 15.81 17.40
CA THR A 135 5.67 15.69 16.57
C THR A 135 5.63 16.68 15.40
N THR A 136 6.80 17.21 15.04
CA THR A 136 7.10 17.84 13.73
C THR A 136 7.37 16.77 12.67
N ALA A 137 6.98 15.52 12.91
CA ALA A 137 7.30 14.40 12.04
C ALA A 137 6.51 14.50 10.74
N VAL A 138 7.09 13.94 9.69
CA VAL A 138 6.51 13.86 8.36
C VAL A 138 5.89 12.46 8.22
N PRO A 139 4.63 12.30 7.75
CA PRO A 139 3.75 13.33 7.15
C PRO A 139 3.02 14.26 8.15
N PRO A 140 2.47 15.41 7.69
CA PRO A 140 1.86 16.42 8.57
C PRO A 140 0.74 15.88 9.46
N LEU A 141 0.56 16.47 10.64
CA LEU A 141 -0.45 16.07 11.63
C LEU A 141 -1.87 16.01 11.04
N ALA A 142 -2.26 16.96 10.17
CA ALA A 142 -3.59 16.97 9.56
C ALA A 142 -3.87 15.69 8.75
N GLN A 143 -2.87 15.19 8.01
CA GLN A 143 -3.00 13.96 7.25
C GLN A 143 -3.09 12.75 8.18
N ARG A 144 -2.27 12.71 9.24
CA ARG A 144 -2.32 11.63 10.23
C ARG A 144 -3.69 11.55 10.90
N THR A 145 -4.24 12.69 11.30
CA THR A 145 -5.59 12.78 11.87
C THR A 145 -6.63 12.27 10.88
N PHE A 146 -6.59 12.71 9.62
CA PHE A 146 -7.50 12.21 8.58
C PHE A 146 -7.43 10.69 8.41
N VAL A 147 -6.22 10.13 8.35
CA VAL A 147 -6.00 8.67 8.26
C VAL A 147 -6.54 7.96 9.51
N ARG A 148 -6.33 8.51 10.70
CA ARG A 148 -6.87 7.95 11.96
C ARG A 148 -8.38 7.97 12.01
N ASP A 149 -9.00 9.09 11.63
CA ASP A 149 -10.46 9.24 11.60
C ASP A 149 -11.10 8.31 10.55
N ALA A 150 -10.34 7.91 9.52
CA ALA A 150 -10.71 6.90 8.53
C ALA A 150 -10.37 5.44 8.94
N GLY A 151 -10.01 5.21 10.21
CA GLY A 151 -9.71 3.87 10.74
C GLY A 151 -8.34 3.32 10.35
N GLY A 152 -7.33 4.20 10.20
CA GLY A 152 -5.98 3.81 9.84
C GLY A 152 -4.87 4.47 10.67
N VAL A 153 -3.65 3.96 10.54
CA VAL A 153 -2.41 4.62 10.98
C VAL A 153 -1.38 4.46 9.88
N LEU A 154 -0.55 5.47 9.65
CA LEU A 154 0.54 5.37 8.67
C LEU A 154 1.65 4.48 9.23
N ALA A 155 2.17 3.55 8.43
CA ALA A 155 3.21 2.62 8.89
C ALA A 155 4.48 3.35 9.35
N VAL A 156 4.83 4.46 8.72
CA VAL A 156 6.01 5.27 9.10
C VAL A 156 5.91 5.88 10.51
N ASP A 157 4.71 5.98 11.08
CA ASP A 157 4.52 6.41 12.47
C ASP A 157 4.81 5.28 13.47
N SER A 158 4.93 4.04 13.00
CA SER A 158 5.35 2.87 13.78
C SER A 158 6.53 2.18 13.09
N PRO A 159 7.78 2.61 13.35
CA PRO A 159 8.97 2.02 12.73
C PRO A 159 9.05 0.49 12.82
N PRO A 160 8.70 -0.16 13.96
CA PRO A 160 8.66 -1.61 14.04
C PRO A 160 7.66 -2.24 13.07
N ALA A 161 6.47 -1.64 12.91
CA ALA A 161 5.43 -2.14 11.99
C ALA A 161 5.81 -1.90 10.53
N PHE A 162 6.40 -0.75 10.19
CA PHE A 162 6.95 -0.49 8.85
C PHE A 162 7.95 -1.60 8.46
N TYR A 163 8.86 -1.94 9.36
CA TYR A 163 9.82 -3.02 9.13
C TYR A 163 9.13 -4.38 8.90
N GLU A 164 8.14 -4.75 9.74
CA GLU A 164 7.40 -6.02 9.56
C GLU A 164 6.70 -6.09 8.20
N ILE A 165 6.11 -4.98 7.74
CA ILE A 165 5.44 -4.92 6.44
C ILE A 165 6.43 -5.11 5.29
N VAL A 166 7.56 -4.39 5.32
CA VAL A 166 8.60 -4.53 4.30
C VAL A 166 9.16 -5.95 4.28
N GLU A 167 9.43 -6.55 5.45
CA GLU A 167 9.92 -7.93 5.53
C GLU A 167 8.89 -8.96 5.05
N ALA A 168 7.60 -8.74 5.30
CA ALA A 168 6.53 -9.59 4.78
C ALA A 168 6.49 -9.56 3.25
N PHE A 169 6.63 -8.38 2.65
CA PHE A 169 6.68 -8.20 1.19
C PHE A 169 7.96 -8.76 0.56
N GLU A 170 9.11 -8.56 1.21
CA GLU A 170 10.37 -9.19 0.80
C GLU A 170 10.32 -10.71 0.87
N GLY A 171 9.70 -11.27 1.92
CA GLY A 171 9.57 -12.71 2.12
C GLY A 171 8.80 -13.43 1.00
N VAL A 172 7.93 -12.69 0.30
CA VAL A 172 7.14 -13.21 -0.84
C VAL A 172 7.65 -12.73 -2.21
N GLY A 173 8.79 -12.01 -2.23
CA GLY A 173 9.44 -11.55 -3.46
C GLY A 173 8.75 -10.37 -4.14
N LEU A 174 7.86 -9.65 -3.46
CA LEU A 174 7.07 -8.57 -4.04
C LEU A 174 7.94 -7.40 -4.53
N GLY A 175 9.01 -7.10 -3.79
CA GLY A 175 9.99 -6.09 -4.18
C GLY A 175 10.61 -6.30 -5.55
N ALA A 176 11.16 -7.50 -5.77
CA ALA A 176 11.77 -7.87 -7.04
C ALA A 176 10.74 -7.88 -8.18
N LEU A 177 9.53 -8.38 -7.90
CA LEU A 177 8.42 -8.41 -8.86
C LEU A 177 8.02 -6.99 -9.32
N ILE A 178 7.84 -6.06 -8.38
CA ILE A 178 7.46 -4.67 -8.68
C ILE A 178 8.61 -3.95 -9.39
N ALA A 179 9.86 -4.23 -9.02
CA ALA A 179 11.01 -3.69 -9.73
C ALA A 179 11.04 -4.14 -11.21
N GLU A 180 10.75 -5.43 -11.47
CA GLU A 180 10.64 -5.94 -12.83
C GLU A 180 9.44 -5.34 -13.59
N TYR A 181 8.32 -5.10 -12.90
CA TYR A 181 7.14 -4.43 -13.46
C TYR A 181 7.47 -3.02 -13.97
N PHE A 182 8.12 -2.20 -13.12
CA PHE A 182 8.52 -0.82 -13.47
C PHE A 182 9.74 -0.73 -14.39
N GLY A 183 10.64 -1.73 -14.36
CA GLY A 183 11.95 -1.67 -14.98
C GLY A 183 13.00 -0.90 -14.15
N GLU A 184 12.68 -0.53 -12.92
CA GLU A 184 13.54 0.21 -12.00
C GLU A 184 13.18 -0.14 -10.53
N GLN A 185 14.08 0.15 -9.59
CA GLN A 185 13.82 -0.16 -8.17
C GLN A 185 12.67 0.71 -7.64
N PRO A 186 11.63 0.12 -7.03
CA PRO A 186 10.48 0.89 -6.57
C PRO A 186 10.82 1.72 -5.33
N VAL A 187 9.99 2.73 -5.09
CA VAL A 187 9.87 3.40 -3.78
C VAL A 187 8.52 3.07 -3.17
N ILE A 188 8.47 3.01 -1.84
CA ILE A 188 7.20 3.03 -1.10
C ILE A 188 6.83 4.48 -0.82
N LEU A 189 5.55 4.81 -0.95
CA LEU A 189 5.03 6.13 -0.64
C LEU A 189 4.62 6.19 0.85
N ALA A 190 5.41 6.89 1.68
CA ALA A 190 5.22 6.98 3.14
C ALA A 190 3.81 7.46 3.55
N ARG A 191 3.26 8.38 2.77
CA ARG A 191 1.92 8.97 2.93
C ARG A 191 0.78 8.02 2.57
N LYS A 192 1.11 6.91 1.92
CA LYS A 192 0.21 5.96 1.27
C LYS A 192 0.57 4.51 1.64
N LEU A 193 1.29 4.33 2.75
CA LEU A 193 1.44 3.04 3.41
C LEU A 193 0.61 3.06 4.69
N THR A 194 -0.61 2.55 4.58
CA THR A 194 -1.64 2.65 5.62
C THR A 194 -1.94 1.28 6.22
N MET A 195 -1.85 1.19 7.53
CA MET A 195 -2.37 0.08 8.33
C MET A 195 -3.81 0.38 8.71
N ARG A 196 -4.76 -0.47 8.32
CA ARG A 196 -6.19 -0.24 8.52
C ARG A 196 -6.76 -1.20 9.55
N ARG A 197 -7.56 -0.65 10.45
CA ARG A 197 -8.45 -1.37 11.35
C ARG A 197 -9.80 -0.67 11.34
N VAL A 198 -10.76 -1.25 10.64
CA VAL A 198 -12.15 -0.77 10.65
C VAL A 198 -12.93 -1.58 11.68
N SER A 199 -13.30 -0.92 12.78
CA SER A 199 -14.01 -1.56 13.87
C SER A 199 -15.52 -1.41 13.76
N THR A 200 -16.24 -2.46 14.12
CA THR A 200 -17.70 -2.45 14.35
C THR A 200 -18.12 -1.60 15.54
N ARG A 201 -17.18 -1.25 16.43
CA ARG A 201 -17.44 -0.53 17.68
C ARG A 201 -17.08 0.95 17.62
N GLU A 202 -16.23 1.34 16.69
CA GLU A 202 -15.85 2.73 16.48
C GLU A 202 -16.90 3.41 15.60
N ARG A 203 -17.29 4.64 15.95
CA ARG A 203 -18.25 5.38 15.12
C ARG A 203 -17.57 5.69 13.78
N PRO A 204 -18.30 5.57 12.66
CA PRO A 204 -17.81 6.06 11.37
C PRO A 204 -17.41 7.53 11.47
N HIS A 205 -16.51 7.96 10.58
CA HIS A 205 -16.10 9.36 10.43
C HIS A 205 -17.33 10.29 10.53
N PRO A 206 -17.26 11.45 11.22
CA PRO A 206 -18.43 12.32 11.42
C PRO A 206 -19.11 12.76 10.11
N ASP A 207 -18.36 12.81 9.01
CA ASP A 207 -18.87 13.10 7.66
C ASP A 207 -19.28 11.85 6.85
N TRP A 208 -19.31 10.67 7.47
CA TRP A 208 -19.77 9.44 6.83
C TRP A 208 -21.29 9.44 6.67
N ASP A 209 -21.73 9.37 5.42
CA ASP A 209 -23.14 9.16 5.07
C ASP A 209 -23.42 7.64 4.99
N PRO A 210 -24.24 7.07 5.90
CA PRO A 210 -24.57 5.64 5.91
C PRO A 210 -25.29 5.17 4.64
N VAL A 211 -25.91 6.07 3.88
CA VAL A 211 -26.64 5.76 2.65
C VAL A 211 -25.69 5.74 1.45
N ARG A 212 -24.72 6.66 1.41
CA ARG A 212 -23.77 6.79 0.29
C ARG A 212 -22.53 5.92 0.45
N GLY A 213 -22.11 5.64 1.69
CA GLY A 213 -20.83 5.02 2.00
C GLY A 213 -19.64 5.93 1.65
N PRO A 214 -18.39 5.42 1.73
CA PRO A 214 -17.21 6.16 1.29
C PRO A 214 -17.24 6.43 -0.22
N ASP A 215 -16.60 7.52 -0.61
CA ASP A 215 -16.57 7.99 -2.00
C ASP A 215 -15.73 7.09 -2.91
N TRP A 216 -16.21 6.94 -4.15
CA TRP A 216 -15.44 6.36 -5.24
C TRP A 216 -14.33 7.30 -5.68
N HIS A 217 -13.19 6.73 -6.05
CA HIS A 217 -12.06 7.49 -6.55
C HIS A 217 -11.13 6.62 -7.39
N GLN A 218 -10.27 7.31 -8.11
CA GLN A 218 -9.04 6.77 -8.68
C GLN A 218 -7.92 7.57 -8.01
N ASP A 219 -6.91 6.92 -7.43
CA ASP A 219 -5.83 7.62 -6.73
C ASP A 219 -5.07 8.60 -7.64
N GLY A 220 -5.11 8.37 -8.96
CA GLY A 220 -4.60 9.29 -9.95
C GLY A 220 -5.16 10.71 -9.85
N ALA A 221 -6.36 10.89 -9.30
CA ALA A 221 -6.98 12.20 -9.10
C ALA A 221 -6.16 13.11 -8.18
N PHE A 222 -5.33 12.55 -7.30
CA PHE A 222 -4.44 13.30 -6.41
C PHE A 222 -2.98 12.82 -6.43
N MET A 223 -2.67 11.69 -7.10
CA MET A 223 -1.30 11.26 -7.39
C MET A 223 -0.81 11.78 -8.76
N GLY A 224 -1.71 12.13 -9.68
CA GLY A 224 -1.38 12.46 -11.06
C GLY A 224 -1.55 11.27 -12.00
N VAL A 225 -1.82 11.57 -13.28
CA VAL A 225 -2.15 10.57 -14.33
C VAL A 225 -0.94 9.89 -14.94
N ASP A 226 0.24 10.50 -14.86
CA ASP A 226 1.46 10.00 -15.51
C ASP A 226 2.32 9.15 -14.57
N VAL A 227 1.79 8.79 -13.40
CA VAL A 227 2.52 8.03 -12.38
C VAL A 227 2.55 6.56 -12.74
N ARG A 228 3.72 5.93 -12.65
CA ARG A 228 3.81 4.47 -12.64
C ARG A 228 3.71 4.00 -11.20
N SER A 229 2.58 3.38 -10.86
CA SER A 229 2.28 2.95 -9.50
C SER A 229 1.73 1.53 -9.45
N VAL A 230 1.88 0.94 -8.27
CA VAL A 230 1.25 -0.33 -7.88
C VAL A 230 0.76 -0.15 -6.45
N ASP A 231 -0.53 -0.34 -6.21
CA ASP A 231 -1.06 -0.56 -4.87
C ASP A 231 -1.14 -2.06 -4.59
N VAL A 232 -0.78 -2.43 -3.37
CA VAL A 232 -1.03 -3.75 -2.81
C VAL A 232 -1.98 -3.58 -1.63
N TRP A 233 -3.26 -3.86 -1.89
CA TRP A 233 -4.28 -3.93 -0.86
C TRP A 233 -4.32 -5.35 -0.28
N LEU A 234 -3.64 -5.55 0.85
CA LEU A 234 -3.52 -6.83 1.53
C LEU A 234 -4.59 -6.99 2.61
N SER A 235 -5.45 -8.01 2.48
CA SER A 235 -6.42 -8.37 3.50
C SER A 235 -5.77 -9.15 4.63
N LEU A 236 -6.04 -8.78 5.89
CA LEU A 236 -5.54 -9.49 7.09
C LEU A 236 -6.67 -10.12 7.92
N SER A 237 -7.89 -10.05 7.41
CA SER A 237 -9.10 -10.65 7.98
C SER A 237 -9.98 -11.15 6.83
N ASP A 238 -10.95 -12.02 7.12
CA ASP A 238 -12.01 -12.28 6.14
C ASP A 238 -12.78 -10.98 5.85
N CYS A 239 -12.92 -10.61 4.58
CA CYS A 239 -13.74 -9.46 4.18
C CYS A 239 -14.40 -9.64 2.81
N GLY A 240 -15.36 -8.76 2.49
CA GLY A 240 -16.27 -8.85 1.34
C GLY A 240 -17.65 -9.42 1.66
N GLN A 241 -17.88 -9.93 2.88
CA GLN A 241 -19.17 -10.44 3.36
C GLN A 241 -19.58 -9.81 4.71
N ASP A 242 -19.14 -10.38 5.83
CA ASP A 242 -19.47 -9.95 7.19
C ASP A 242 -18.83 -8.59 7.57
N ALA A 243 -17.78 -8.24 6.85
CA ALA A 243 -17.11 -6.96 6.85
C ALA A 243 -16.78 -6.65 5.39
N PRO A 244 -17.30 -5.57 4.78
CA PRO A 244 -17.05 -5.28 3.38
C PRO A 244 -15.56 -4.89 3.19
N GLY A 245 -14.99 -5.22 2.03
CA GLY A 245 -13.59 -4.92 1.68
C GLY A 245 -13.50 -3.67 0.80
N LEU A 246 -13.32 -3.90 -0.49
CA LEU A 246 -13.38 -2.89 -1.54
C LEU A 246 -14.61 -3.12 -2.42
N ASP A 247 -15.17 -2.04 -2.96
CA ASP A 247 -15.94 -2.11 -4.21
C ASP A 247 -15.03 -1.62 -5.34
N VAL A 248 -15.02 -2.34 -6.45
CA VAL A 248 -14.14 -2.06 -7.60
C VAL A 248 -14.91 -2.13 -8.91
N VAL A 249 -14.44 -1.39 -9.91
CA VAL A 249 -14.84 -1.56 -11.31
C VAL A 249 -13.68 -2.25 -12.03
N PRO A 250 -13.72 -3.58 -12.23
CA PRO A 250 -12.58 -4.37 -12.68
C PRO A 250 -12.45 -4.29 -14.21
N ARG A 251 -12.00 -3.13 -14.68
CA ARG A 251 -11.62 -2.90 -16.06
C ARG A 251 -10.43 -1.96 -16.11
N ARG A 252 -9.68 -2.00 -17.21
CA ARG A 252 -8.68 -0.97 -17.48
C ARG A 252 -9.35 0.38 -17.74
N PHE A 253 -8.92 1.40 -17.01
CA PHE A 253 -9.18 2.80 -17.30
C PHE A 253 -7.91 3.44 -17.83
N ASP A 254 -8.01 4.18 -18.93
CA ASP A 254 -6.88 4.92 -19.50
C ASP A 254 -6.83 6.38 -19.02
N GLU A 255 -7.92 6.85 -18.42
CA GLU A 255 -8.10 8.20 -17.93
C GLU A 255 -8.84 8.18 -16.58
N ILE A 256 -8.71 9.29 -15.84
CA ILE A 256 -9.50 9.52 -14.63
C ILE A 256 -10.93 9.86 -15.05
N ALA A 257 -11.90 9.14 -14.51
CA ALA A 257 -13.31 9.45 -14.63
C ALA A 257 -13.61 10.84 -14.06
N THR A 258 -14.53 11.57 -14.68
CA THR A 258 -14.90 12.92 -14.25
C THR A 258 -15.19 12.97 -12.75
N THR A 259 -14.48 13.85 -12.03
CA THR A 259 -14.56 14.02 -10.59
C THR A 259 -15.38 15.26 -10.20
N GLY A 260 -15.80 15.35 -8.94
CA GLY A 260 -16.50 16.52 -8.38
C GLY A 260 -17.93 16.72 -8.90
N THR A 261 -18.46 15.76 -9.66
CA THR A 261 -19.82 15.78 -10.23
C THR A 261 -20.64 14.58 -9.75
N ASP A 262 -21.91 14.52 -10.14
CA ASP A 262 -22.75 13.31 -10.02
C ASP A 262 -22.89 12.74 -8.60
N GLY A 263 -22.87 13.61 -7.59
CA GLY A 263 -23.03 13.24 -6.19
C GLY A 263 -21.74 12.95 -5.44
N ALA A 264 -20.58 13.25 -6.04
CA ALA A 264 -19.27 13.32 -5.39
C ALA A 264 -19.30 14.21 -4.13
N HIS A 265 -18.67 13.76 -3.03
CA HIS A 265 -18.50 14.60 -1.84
C HIS A 265 -17.26 15.49 -1.95
N PHE A 266 -16.22 15.00 -2.61
CA PHE A 266 -14.98 15.75 -2.85
C PHE A 266 -14.76 16.07 -4.34
N ASP A 267 -14.08 17.18 -4.62
CA ASP A 267 -13.71 17.58 -5.99
C ASP A 267 -12.84 16.53 -6.72
N TRP A 268 -12.10 15.71 -5.96
CA TRP A 268 -11.26 14.62 -6.46
C TRP A 268 -11.97 13.26 -6.51
N SER A 269 -13.18 13.16 -5.96
CA SER A 269 -13.96 11.91 -5.94
C SER A 269 -14.85 11.77 -7.17
N VAL A 270 -15.23 10.54 -7.50
CA VAL A 270 -16.14 10.20 -8.59
C VAL A 270 -17.53 9.95 -8.00
N GLY A 271 -18.55 10.69 -8.45
CA GLY A 271 -19.90 10.54 -7.94
C GLY A 271 -20.59 9.24 -8.41
N HIS A 272 -21.54 8.73 -7.63
CA HIS A 272 -22.28 7.49 -7.93
C HIS A 272 -22.88 7.48 -9.34
N GLY A 273 -23.47 8.59 -9.78
CA GLY A 273 -24.04 8.68 -11.12
C GLY A 273 -23.00 8.57 -12.24
N MET A 274 -21.74 8.97 -11.97
CA MET A 274 -20.64 8.77 -12.90
C MET A 274 -20.16 7.31 -12.88
N VAL A 275 -20.08 6.69 -11.69
CA VAL A 275 -19.76 5.26 -11.55
C VAL A 275 -20.76 4.40 -12.32
N GLU A 276 -22.07 4.64 -12.17
CA GLU A 276 -23.10 3.91 -12.92
C GLU A 276 -22.90 4.00 -14.44
N ARG A 277 -22.48 5.17 -14.95
CA ARG A 277 -22.21 5.36 -16.38
C ARG A 277 -20.96 4.63 -16.86
N VAL A 278 -19.87 4.65 -16.09
CA VAL A 278 -18.58 4.06 -16.52
C VAL A 278 -18.42 2.58 -16.17
N ALA A 279 -19.15 2.11 -15.15
CA ALA A 279 -19.14 0.72 -14.71
C ALA A 279 -20.26 -0.11 -15.37
N GLY A 280 -21.39 0.52 -15.74
CA GLY A 280 -22.61 -0.20 -16.06
C GLY A 280 -23.03 -1.07 -14.89
N ASN A 281 -23.12 -2.39 -15.12
CA ASN A 281 -23.47 -3.38 -14.09
C ASN A 281 -22.23 -4.11 -13.50
N ASN A 282 -21.02 -3.62 -13.77
CA ASN A 282 -19.78 -4.33 -13.44
C ASN A 282 -19.10 -3.87 -12.14
N VAL A 283 -19.87 -3.34 -11.19
CA VAL A 283 -19.33 -3.11 -9.84
C VAL A 283 -19.21 -4.46 -9.14
N VAL A 284 -18.01 -4.77 -8.66
CA VAL A 284 -17.69 -6.03 -7.98
C VAL A 284 -17.20 -5.75 -6.56
N ARG A 285 -17.68 -6.55 -5.61
CA ARG A 285 -17.12 -6.64 -4.26
C ARG A 285 -16.38 -7.97 -4.12
N PRO A 286 -15.04 -7.99 -4.13
CA PRO A 286 -14.30 -9.23 -3.97
C PRO A 286 -14.46 -9.75 -2.54
N VAL A 287 -14.48 -11.08 -2.41
CA VAL A 287 -14.35 -11.76 -1.11
C VAL A 287 -12.90 -12.13 -0.92
N PHE A 288 -12.34 -11.80 0.25
CA PHE A 288 -10.95 -12.03 0.62
C PHE A 288 -10.86 -12.95 1.84
N ALA A 289 -9.94 -13.90 1.80
CA ALA A 289 -9.42 -14.54 2.99
C ALA A 289 -8.22 -13.73 3.55
N PRO A 290 -7.87 -13.88 4.84
CA PRO A 290 -6.64 -13.31 5.37
C PRO A 290 -5.42 -13.80 4.59
N GLY A 291 -4.59 -12.87 4.12
CA GLY A 291 -3.41 -13.13 3.30
C GLY A 291 -3.63 -12.92 1.80
N ASP A 292 -4.87 -12.75 1.34
CA ASP A 292 -5.17 -12.37 -0.04
C ASP A 292 -4.83 -10.91 -0.31
N ALA A 293 -4.44 -10.58 -1.54
CA ALA A 293 -4.17 -9.21 -1.95
C ALA A 293 -4.85 -8.85 -3.28
N LEU A 294 -5.46 -7.67 -3.36
CA LEU A 294 -5.82 -7.05 -4.63
C LEU A 294 -4.69 -6.10 -5.03
N ILE A 295 -4.17 -6.27 -6.25
CA ILE A 295 -3.07 -5.47 -6.77
C ILE A 295 -3.57 -4.68 -7.99
N PHE A 296 -3.34 -3.37 -8.01
CA PHE A 296 -3.85 -2.46 -9.04
C PHE A 296 -2.98 -1.20 -9.16
N ASP A 297 -3.30 -0.29 -10.09
CA ASP A 297 -2.63 1.00 -10.20
C ASP A 297 -3.54 2.18 -9.86
N HIS A 298 -2.98 3.39 -9.89
CA HIS A 298 -3.69 4.63 -9.57
C HIS A 298 -4.94 4.92 -10.42
N LEU A 299 -5.20 4.16 -11.49
CA LEU A 299 -6.36 4.34 -12.35
C LEU A 299 -7.49 3.35 -12.07
N LEU A 300 -7.34 2.38 -11.15
CA LEU A 300 -8.46 1.55 -10.76
C LEU A 300 -9.53 2.40 -10.05
N LEU A 301 -10.74 2.40 -10.58
CA LEU A 301 -11.88 3.03 -9.93
C LEU A 301 -12.39 2.11 -8.80
N HIS A 302 -12.25 2.58 -7.57
CA HIS A 302 -12.60 1.81 -6.39
C HIS A 302 -13.07 2.69 -5.23
N ARG A 303 -13.56 2.04 -4.19
CA ARG A 303 -13.79 2.65 -2.87
C ARG A 303 -13.55 1.63 -1.77
N THR A 304 -13.13 2.13 -0.61
CA THR A 304 -13.22 1.32 0.61
C THR A 304 -14.69 1.17 0.98
N ALA A 305 -15.18 -0.05 1.09
CA ALA A 305 -16.54 -0.29 1.51
C ALA A 305 -16.63 -0.36 3.04
N ILE A 306 -17.60 0.36 3.62
CA ILE A 306 -17.94 0.38 5.06
C ILE A 306 -19.46 0.44 5.13
N GLU A 307 -20.08 -0.43 5.92
CA GLU A 307 -21.53 -0.53 6.02
C GLU A 307 -21.98 -0.63 7.49
N PRO A 308 -23.15 -0.06 7.85
CA PRO A 308 -23.69 -0.19 9.21
C PRO A 308 -23.97 -1.66 9.60
N SER A 309 -24.12 -2.55 8.62
CA SER A 309 -24.38 -3.99 8.79
C SER A 309 -23.14 -4.81 9.12
N MET A 310 -21.95 -4.20 9.19
CA MET A 310 -20.72 -4.89 9.56
C MET A 310 -20.87 -5.63 10.89
N THR A 311 -20.55 -6.93 10.90
CA THR A 311 -20.61 -7.78 12.10
C THR A 311 -19.24 -8.18 12.62
N LYS A 312 -18.18 -7.92 11.86
CA LYS A 312 -16.78 -8.19 12.24
C LYS A 312 -15.89 -6.99 11.94
N ASP A 313 -14.85 -6.85 12.74
CA ASP A 313 -13.78 -5.89 12.49
C ASP A 313 -12.94 -6.35 11.28
N ARG A 314 -12.43 -5.39 10.50
CA ARG A 314 -11.61 -5.65 9.31
C ARG A 314 -10.21 -5.09 9.49
N TYR A 315 -9.22 -5.92 9.19
CA TYR A 315 -7.81 -5.53 9.13
C TYR A 315 -7.29 -5.61 7.70
N ALA A 316 -6.54 -4.60 7.28
CA ALA A 316 -5.90 -4.56 5.98
C ALA A 316 -4.63 -3.70 6.00
N ILE A 317 -3.76 -3.88 5.02
CA ILE A 317 -2.67 -2.97 4.69
C ILE A 317 -2.90 -2.48 3.26
N GLU A 318 -2.71 -1.19 3.05
CA GLU A 318 -2.71 -0.57 1.73
C GLU A 318 -1.31 0.03 1.52
N ALA A 319 -0.64 -0.39 0.45
CA ALA A 319 0.77 -0.12 0.25
C ALA A 319 1.03 0.32 -1.19
N TRP A 320 1.20 1.63 -1.36
CA TRP A 320 1.52 2.20 -2.67
C TRP A 320 3.02 2.21 -2.93
N PHE A 321 3.39 1.59 -4.04
CA PHE A 321 4.68 1.67 -4.68
C PHE A 321 4.62 2.61 -5.88
N ALA A 322 5.72 3.28 -6.16
CA ALA A 322 5.89 4.09 -7.37
C ALA A 322 7.26 3.86 -7.99
N ALA A 323 7.34 4.10 -9.29
CA ALA A 323 8.60 4.11 -10.01
C ALA A 323 9.30 5.47 -9.78
N PRO A 324 10.58 5.51 -9.34
CA PRO A 324 11.33 6.74 -9.08
C PRO A 324 11.30 7.77 -10.22
N SER A 325 11.19 7.31 -11.48
CA SER A 325 11.13 8.19 -12.65
C SER A 325 9.79 8.93 -12.83
N SER A 326 8.77 8.60 -12.04
CA SER A 326 7.39 9.10 -12.22
C SER A 326 6.56 9.26 -10.94
N TYR A 327 7.18 9.19 -9.75
CA TYR A 327 6.43 9.31 -8.51
C TYR A 327 5.88 10.74 -8.31
N PRO A 328 4.76 10.91 -7.60
CA PRO A 328 4.13 12.23 -7.47
C PRO A 328 4.94 13.17 -6.58
N HIS A 329 5.05 14.44 -6.98
CA HIS A 329 5.85 15.44 -6.26
C HIS A 329 5.35 15.77 -4.83
N ASP A 330 4.08 15.52 -4.52
CA ASP A 330 3.49 15.78 -3.20
C ASP A 330 3.57 14.57 -2.24
N GLN A 331 4.07 13.43 -2.74
CA GLN A 331 4.30 12.24 -1.96
C GLN A 331 5.71 12.23 -1.35
N ILE A 332 5.86 11.41 -0.31
CA ILE A 332 7.14 11.24 0.39
C ILE A 332 7.63 9.84 0.05
N PRO A 333 8.50 9.68 -0.96
CA PRO A 333 9.05 8.39 -1.31
C PRO A 333 10.04 7.92 -0.23
N ILE A 334 10.09 6.62 0.00
CA ILE A 334 11.06 5.93 0.85
C ILE A 334 11.63 4.79 0.03
N ALA A 335 12.96 4.65 0.01
CA ALA A 335 13.60 3.57 -0.73
C ALA A 335 13.12 2.22 -0.20
N TYR A 336 12.70 1.34 -1.11
CA TYR A 336 12.27 -0.01 -0.80
C TYR A 336 13.45 -0.97 -0.64
#